data_AF-A0A7U9X493-F1
#
_entry.id   AF-A0A7U9X493-F1
#
_cell.length_a   1.000
_cell.length_b   1.000
_cell.length_c   1.000
_cell.angle_alpha   90.00
_cell.angle_beta   90.00
_cell.angle_gamma   90.00
#
_symmetry.space_group_name_H-M   'P 1'
#
loop_
_entity.id
_entity.type
_entity.pdbx_description
1 polymer ?
#
loop_
_entity_poly.entity_id
_entity_poly.type
_entity_poly.pdbx_seq_one_letter_code
_entity_poly.pdbx_strand_id
1 'polypeptide(L)'
;MAKSRRANAVLFGFDFQVNAAIVLMIENIEDLKSLRLEGNFEDIELELENNQYILAQAKAVEKSSSDFRNVRKNLEKSLISLSEGNQKVNAQQLILITNSPNPLNEEISRNIFWGTAHRDYGSLPESSQEIIRGYLDNINHPLDTEKFMIQVLPFETDSDIERYKVVKQVVDDFVGELNLNIPGLGKKLLNIWHEEVFKNGTKKEAAIQLKKKDIIWPIMVIATDVSYCDDSFANIFDSSAYDEIVCQYRDTIESCCERCEFFIRVLCDYNTYQTIKKPSEKCMDFVINKWRDYLTEFELDGMDEEIQRGLIQIILYRIIRNRIVIQNIKKGVKL
;
A
#
# COMPACT_ATOMS: atom_id res chain seq x y z
N MET A 1 20.64 11.77 -34.60
CA MET A 1 19.28 11.81 -33.99
C MET A 1 19.34 12.69 -32.75
N ALA A 2 18.58 13.79 -32.73
CA ALA A 2 18.57 14.69 -31.58
C ALA A 2 18.09 13.92 -30.35
N LYS A 3 18.90 13.86 -29.28
CA LYS A 3 18.47 13.41 -27.95
C LYS A 3 17.30 14.31 -27.56
N SER A 4 16.08 13.77 -27.62
CA SER A 4 14.90 14.44 -27.08
C SER A 4 15.20 14.77 -25.62
N ARG A 5 15.25 16.08 -25.29
CA ARG A 5 15.48 16.61 -23.93
C ARG A 5 14.23 16.49 -23.03
N ARG A 6 13.22 15.71 -23.44
CA ARG A 6 11.99 15.54 -22.65
C ARG A 6 12.24 14.53 -21.55
N ALA A 7 11.95 14.92 -20.30
CA ALA A 7 12.09 14.07 -19.12
C ALA A 7 10.97 13.00 -19.00
N ASN A 8 10.12 12.85 -20.02
CA ASN A 8 8.96 11.95 -20.01
C ASN A 8 9.34 10.50 -19.69
N ALA A 9 10.43 9.99 -20.27
CA ALA A 9 10.90 8.63 -19.99
C ALA A 9 11.31 8.43 -18.53
N VAL A 10 11.85 9.48 -17.89
CA VAL A 10 12.23 9.47 -16.47
C VAL A 10 10.98 9.49 -15.60
N LEU A 11 10.02 10.38 -15.90
CA LEU A 11 8.74 10.46 -15.19
C LEU A 11 7.95 9.15 -15.31
N PHE A 12 7.93 8.53 -16.49
CA PHE A 12 7.30 7.24 -16.72
C PHE A 12 7.97 6.13 -15.89
N GLY A 13 9.31 6.14 -15.82
CA GLY A 13 10.06 5.19 -14.98
C GLY A 13 9.71 5.31 -13.50
N PHE A 14 9.63 6.53 -12.97
CA PHE A 14 9.22 6.77 -11.58
C PHE A 14 7.76 6.38 -11.32
N ASP A 15 6.85 6.72 -12.22
CA ASP A 15 5.45 6.32 -12.06
C ASP A 15 5.30 4.79 -12.07
N PHE A 16 6.01 4.09 -12.95
CA PHE A 16 6.08 2.63 -12.92
C PHE A 16 6.63 2.09 -11.60
N GLN A 17 7.70 2.69 -11.08
CA GLN A 17 8.34 2.27 -9.83
C GLN A 17 7.40 2.43 -8.62
N VAL A 18 6.67 3.55 -8.53
CA VAL A 18 5.64 3.76 -7.49
C VAL A 18 4.57 2.67 -7.56
N ASN A 19 4.06 2.38 -8.75
CA ASN A 19 3.02 1.37 -8.93
C ASN A 19 3.51 -0.06 -8.67
N ALA A 20 4.75 -0.37 -9.05
CA ALA A 20 5.41 -1.62 -8.71
C ALA A 20 5.58 -1.79 -7.19
N ALA A 21 5.94 -0.72 -6.48
CA ALA A 21 6.03 -0.73 -5.02
C ALA A 21 4.68 -0.99 -4.35
N ILE A 22 3.58 -0.40 -4.85
CA ILE A 22 2.23 -0.66 -4.35
C ILE A 22 1.84 -2.13 -4.52
N VAL A 23 2.07 -2.70 -5.72
CA VAL A 23 1.77 -4.12 -5.98
C VAL A 23 2.58 -5.01 -5.04
N LEU A 24 3.89 -4.79 -4.95
CA LEU A 24 4.77 -5.59 -4.10
C LEU A 24 4.42 -5.47 -2.62
N MET A 25 4.05 -4.26 -2.17
CA MET A 25 3.57 -3.99 -0.82
C MET A 25 2.30 -4.77 -0.49
N ILE A 26 1.32 -4.82 -1.40
CA ILE A 26 0.07 -5.56 -1.21
C ILE A 26 0.33 -7.07 -1.18
N GLU A 27 1.14 -7.58 -2.11
CA GLU A 27 1.52 -9.00 -2.19
C GLU A 27 2.20 -9.51 -0.90
N ASN A 28 2.84 -8.61 -0.13
CA ASN A 28 3.58 -8.94 1.09
C ASN A 28 2.98 -8.32 2.36
N ILE A 29 1.75 -7.80 2.31
CA ILE A 29 1.17 -6.98 3.38
C ILE A 29 1.08 -7.71 4.73
N GLU A 30 0.95 -9.04 4.72
CA GLU A 30 0.85 -9.85 5.93
C GLU A 30 2.12 -9.80 6.78
N ASP A 31 3.29 -9.88 6.15
CA ASP A 31 4.60 -9.91 6.82
C ASP A 31 5.36 -8.58 6.71
N LEU A 32 4.77 -7.58 6.03
CA LEU A 32 5.35 -6.25 5.85
C LEU A 32 5.46 -5.51 7.17
N LYS A 33 6.66 -5.01 7.46
CA LYS A 33 6.93 -4.06 8.55
C LYS A 33 6.99 -2.62 8.00
N SER A 34 7.74 -2.40 6.94
CA SER A 34 7.83 -1.09 6.27
C SER A 34 8.19 -1.18 4.78
N LEU A 35 7.84 -0.13 4.04
CA LEU A 35 8.16 0.10 2.64
C LEU A 35 9.03 1.36 2.52
N ARG A 36 10.07 1.29 1.69
CA ARG A 36 10.87 2.43 1.25
C ARG A 36 11.02 2.41 -0.27
N LEU A 37 10.59 3.50 -0.90
CA LEU A 37 10.91 3.81 -2.30
C LEU A 37 12.20 4.63 -2.34
N GLU A 38 13.09 4.37 -3.30
CA GLU A 38 14.40 5.05 -3.41
C GLU A 38 15.17 4.97 -2.08
N GLY A 39 15.49 3.74 -1.68
CA GLY A 39 16.20 3.45 -0.44
C GLY A 39 17.72 3.38 -0.61
N ASN A 40 18.41 2.83 0.39
CA ASN A 40 19.88 2.75 0.43
C ASN A 40 20.45 1.49 -0.26
N PHE A 41 19.58 0.51 -0.49
CA PHE A 41 19.87 -0.83 -0.95
C PHE A 41 19.33 -1.03 -2.37
N GLU A 42 18.09 -0.60 -2.67
CA GLU A 42 17.51 -0.67 -4.02
C GLU A 42 16.38 0.36 -4.30
N ASP A 43 15.92 0.38 -5.56
CA ASP A 43 14.77 1.17 -6.04
C ASP A 43 13.53 1.00 -5.12
N ILE A 44 13.22 -0.23 -4.71
CA ILE A 44 12.10 -0.58 -3.81
C ILE A 44 12.60 -1.54 -2.73
N GLU A 45 12.33 -1.22 -1.47
CA GLU A 45 12.72 -2.03 -0.31
C GLU A 45 11.51 -2.30 0.57
N LEU A 46 11.24 -3.56 0.87
CA LEU A 46 10.33 -3.96 1.93
C LEU A 46 11.14 -4.55 3.08
N GLU A 47 10.99 -3.99 4.28
CA GLU A 47 11.42 -4.64 5.51
C GLU A 47 10.28 -5.52 6.01
N LEU A 48 10.57 -6.77 6.34
CA LEU A 48 9.61 -7.72 6.87
C LEU A 48 9.69 -7.79 8.41
N GLU A 49 8.65 -8.33 9.05
CA GLU A 49 8.59 -8.47 10.52
C GLU A 49 9.70 -9.38 11.09
N ASN A 50 10.22 -10.30 10.28
CA ASN A 50 11.39 -11.12 10.63
C ASN A 50 12.74 -10.38 10.47
N ASN A 51 12.72 -9.08 10.15
CA ASN A 51 13.86 -8.21 9.84
C ASN A 51 14.67 -8.63 8.59
N GLN A 52 14.10 -9.47 7.72
CA GLN A 52 14.64 -9.71 6.38
C GLN A 52 14.05 -8.70 5.39
N TYR A 53 14.68 -8.61 4.22
CA TYR A 53 14.29 -7.66 3.18
C TYR A 53 13.79 -8.35 1.92
N ILE A 54 12.84 -7.71 1.25
CA ILE A 54 12.58 -7.91 -0.18
C ILE A 54 13.15 -6.70 -0.91
N LEU A 55 14.12 -6.93 -1.79
CA LEU A 55 14.70 -5.88 -2.62
C LEU A 55 14.20 -6.03 -4.04
N ALA A 56 13.71 -4.95 -4.63
CA ALA A 56 13.20 -4.97 -5.98
C ALA A 56 13.76 -3.82 -6.81
N GLN A 57 14.21 -4.17 -8.02
CA GLN A 57 14.72 -3.25 -9.00
C GLN A 57 13.71 -3.03 -10.11
N ALA A 58 13.23 -1.80 -10.27
CA ALA A 58 12.21 -1.48 -11.25
C ALA A 58 12.84 -0.98 -12.56
N LYS A 59 12.46 -1.58 -13.69
CA LYS A 59 12.93 -1.19 -15.02
C LYS A 59 11.78 -1.13 -16.01
N ALA A 60 11.33 0.10 -16.28
CA ALA A 60 10.27 0.39 -17.24
C ALA A 60 10.80 0.56 -18.68
N VAL A 61 9.94 0.23 -19.64
CA VAL A 61 10.13 0.44 -21.09
C VAL A 61 8.90 1.16 -21.63
N GLU A 62 9.04 2.38 -22.16
CA GLU A 62 7.90 3.21 -22.61
C GLU A 62 7.02 2.52 -23.67
N LYS A 63 7.65 1.75 -24.56
CA LYS A 63 6.98 0.95 -25.61
C LYS A 63 7.21 -0.53 -25.36
N SER A 64 6.88 -1.02 -24.16
CA SER A 64 7.16 -2.38 -23.72
C SER A 64 6.61 -3.45 -24.65
N SER A 65 5.52 -3.19 -25.38
CA SER A 65 4.95 -4.12 -26.37
C SER A 65 5.83 -4.35 -27.60
N SER A 66 6.76 -3.43 -27.91
CA SER A 66 7.49 -3.43 -29.19
C SER A 66 8.98 -3.10 -29.11
N ASP A 67 9.49 -2.49 -28.02
CA ASP A 67 10.89 -2.11 -27.88
C ASP A 67 11.64 -3.01 -26.89
N PHE A 68 12.32 -4.02 -27.42
CA PHE A 68 13.13 -4.95 -26.63
C PHE A 68 14.64 -4.66 -26.69
N ARG A 69 15.06 -3.55 -27.29
CA ARG A 69 16.49 -3.31 -27.60
C ARG A 69 17.37 -3.19 -26.36
N ASN A 70 16.81 -2.68 -25.26
CA ASN A 70 17.55 -2.40 -24.02
C ASN A 70 17.23 -3.34 -22.87
N VAL A 71 16.33 -4.33 -23.04
CA VAL A 71 15.88 -5.17 -21.93
C VAL A 71 17.01 -6.01 -21.32
N ARG A 72 17.95 -6.50 -22.14
CA ARG A 72 19.17 -7.19 -21.68
C ARG A 72 20.08 -6.30 -20.84
N LYS A 73 20.25 -5.05 -21.25
CA LYS A 73 21.03 -4.06 -20.52
C LYS A 73 20.35 -3.68 -19.21
N ASN A 74 19.02 -3.63 -19.19
CA ASN A 74 18.25 -3.40 -17.98
C ASN A 74 18.35 -4.59 -17.01
N LEU A 75 18.29 -5.82 -17.54
CA LEU A 75 18.52 -7.05 -16.77
C LEU A 75 19.91 -7.03 -16.12
N GLU A 76 20.97 -6.84 -16.91
CA GLU A 76 22.35 -6.79 -16.42
C GLU A 76 22.51 -5.76 -15.29
N LYS A 77 22.04 -4.53 -15.50
CA LYS A 77 22.07 -3.48 -14.46
C LYS A 77 21.33 -3.88 -13.20
N SER A 78 20.22 -4.59 -13.33
CA SER A 78 19.41 -4.99 -12.19
C SER A 78 20.07 -6.13 -11.42
N LEU A 79 20.70 -7.08 -12.10
CA LEU A 79 21.48 -8.12 -11.45
C LEU A 79 22.64 -7.52 -10.66
N ILE A 80 23.32 -6.51 -11.20
CA ILE A 80 24.39 -5.78 -10.50
C ILE A 80 23.85 -5.09 -9.24
N SER A 81 22.83 -4.24 -9.38
CA SER A 81 22.29 -3.48 -8.25
C SER A 81 21.71 -4.38 -7.16
N LEU A 82 21.00 -5.46 -7.54
CA LEU A 82 20.43 -6.41 -6.58
C LEU A 82 21.54 -7.19 -5.86
N SER A 83 22.62 -7.54 -6.56
CA SER A 83 23.80 -8.18 -5.94
C SER A 83 24.47 -7.26 -4.93
N GLU A 84 24.61 -5.97 -5.25
CA GLU A 84 25.15 -4.96 -4.33
C GLU A 84 24.25 -4.70 -3.13
N GLY A 85 22.92 -4.62 -3.33
CA GLY A 85 21.93 -4.47 -2.27
C GLY A 85 21.92 -5.66 -1.31
N ASN A 86 21.93 -6.88 -1.84
CA ASN A 86 21.95 -8.13 -1.07
C ASN A 86 23.22 -8.30 -0.20
N GLN A 87 24.32 -7.60 -0.51
CA GLN A 87 25.51 -7.61 0.33
C GLN A 87 25.36 -6.71 1.57
N LYS A 88 24.49 -5.72 1.51
CA LYS A 88 24.29 -4.74 2.59
C LYS A 88 23.24 -5.18 3.60
N VAL A 89 22.28 -6.01 3.18
CA VAL A 89 21.18 -6.50 4.01
C VAL A 89 20.88 -7.97 3.76
N ASN A 90 20.27 -8.62 4.74
CA ASN A 90 19.79 -9.99 4.57
C ASN A 90 18.50 -10.02 3.75
N ALA A 91 18.62 -10.04 2.42
CA ALA A 91 17.47 -10.18 1.55
C ALA A 91 16.97 -11.63 1.53
N GLN A 92 15.67 -11.81 1.73
CA GLN A 92 14.96 -13.07 1.53
C GLN A 92 14.65 -13.27 0.03
N GLN A 93 14.35 -12.19 -0.68
CA GLN A 93 13.96 -12.23 -2.08
C GLN A 93 14.51 -11.01 -2.84
N LEU A 94 14.92 -11.23 -4.08
CA LEU A 94 15.53 -10.26 -4.98
C LEU A 94 14.74 -10.25 -6.29
N ILE A 95 14.17 -9.11 -6.67
CA ILE A 95 13.17 -9.07 -7.74
C ILE A 95 13.57 -8.08 -8.82
N LEU A 96 13.62 -8.52 -10.07
CA LEU A 96 13.55 -7.62 -11.23
C LEU A 96 12.08 -7.39 -11.58
N ILE A 97 11.58 -6.17 -11.40
CA ILE A 97 10.23 -5.79 -11.82
C ILE A 97 10.29 -5.00 -13.14
N THR A 98 9.57 -5.44 -14.16
CA THR A 98 9.54 -4.77 -15.46
C THR A 98 8.17 -4.84 -16.12
N ASN A 99 7.88 -3.92 -17.03
CA ASN A 99 6.67 -3.93 -17.85
C ASN A 99 6.86 -4.61 -19.21
N SER A 100 8.08 -5.10 -19.50
CA SER A 100 8.39 -5.80 -20.75
C SER A 100 7.85 -7.24 -20.72
N PRO A 101 7.02 -7.66 -21.70
CA PRO A 101 6.60 -9.05 -21.87
C PRO A 101 7.72 -9.94 -22.45
N ASN A 102 8.89 -9.37 -22.74
CA ASN A 102 10.07 -10.13 -23.16
C ASN A 102 11.33 -9.58 -22.46
N PRO A 103 11.45 -9.77 -21.14
CA PRO A 103 12.54 -9.19 -20.34
C PRO A 103 13.91 -9.77 -20.69
N LEU A 104 13.92 -10.98 -21.26
CA LEU A 104 15.12 -11.69 -21.70
C LEU A 104 15.36 -11.53 -23.21
N ASN A 105 14.59 -10.76 -23.96
CA ASN A 105 14.73 -10.68 -25.43
C ASN A 105 14.94 -12.05 -26.11
N GLU A 106 14.12 -13.03 -25.73
CA GLU A 106 14.21 -14.43 -26.17
C GLU A 106 12.81 -14.95 -26.49
N GLU A 107 12.62 -15.51 -27.69
CA GLU A 107 11.30 -15.98 -28.14
C GLU A 107 10.77 -17.16 -27.30
N ILE A 108 11.65 -18.03 -26.81
CA ILE A 108 11.28 -19.23 -26.02
C ILE A 108 10.61 -18.83 -24.70
N SER A 109 11.10 -17.78 -24.05
CA SER A 109 10.58 -17.31 -22.75
C SER A 109 9.54 -16.20 -22.87
N ARG A 110 9.30 -15.65 -24.07
CA ARG A 110 8.32 -14.57 -24.28
C ARG A 110 6.92 -14.90 -23.75
N ASN A 111 6.45 -16.12 -23.98
CA ASN A 111 5.09 -16.52 -23.60
C ASN A 111 4.91 -16.67 -22.08
N ILE A 112 5.97 -17.03 -21.34
CA ILE A 112 5.87 -17.22 -19.88
C ILE A 112 5.77 -15.90 -19.11
N PHE A 113 6.07 -14.79 -19.79
CA PHE A 113 6.04 -13.41 -19.30
C PHE A 113 4.89 -12.59 -19.89
N TRP A 114 3.95 -13.23 -20.60
CA TRP A 114 2.80 -12.53 -21.15
C TRP A 114 1.80 -12.15 -20.04
N GLY A 115 1.48 -10.86 -19.94
CA GLY A 115 0.59 -10.33 -18.90
C GLY A 115 1.31 -10.18 -17.56
N THR A 116 0.59 -10.38 -16.46
CA THR A 116 1.17 -10.39 -15.11
C THR A 116 1.89 -11.73 -14.89
N ALA A 117 3.13 -11.70 -14.43
CA ALA A 117 3.91 -12.91 -14.20
C ALA A 117 4.86 -12.77 -13.01
N HIS A 118 5.02 -13.85 -12.26
CA HIS A 118 6.04 -14.04 -11.22
C HIS A 118 6.80 -15.31 -11.57
N ARG A 119 8.10 -15.19 -11.88
CA ARG A 119 8.93 -16.31 -12.29
C ARG A 119 10.19 -16.37 -11.46
N ASP A 120 10.24 -17.32 -10.54
CA ASP A 120 11.48 -17.68 -9.86
C ASP A 120 12.50 -18.14 -10.89
N TYR A 121 13.76 -17.84 -10.63
CA TYR A 121 14.87 -18.23 -11.50
C TYR A 121 14.85 -19.73 -11.85
N GLY A 122 14.61 -20.60 -10.87
CA GLY A 122 14.55 -22.06 -11.06
C GLY A 122 13.38 -22.53 -11.93
N SER A 123 12.34 -21.70 -12.11
CA SER A 123 11.18 -22.00 -12.96
C SER A 123 11.39 -21.61 -14.44
N LEU A 124 12.46 -20.87 -14.74
CA LEU A 124 12.75 -20.40 -16.11
C LEU A 124 13.28 -21.54 -16.99
N PRO A 125 13.07 -21.49 -18.32
CA PRO A 125 13.72 -22.39 -19.26
C PRO A 125 15.25 -22.39 -19.10
N GLU A 126 15.90 -23.52 -19.39
CA GLU A 126 17.37 -23.65 -19.24
C GLU A 126 18.13 -22.55 -20.00
N SER A 127 17.73 -22.24 -21.23
CA SER A 127 18.35 -21.17 -22.02
C SER A 127 18.25 -19.80 -21.33
N SER A 128 17.08 -19.48 -20.76
CA SER A 128 16.84 -18.26 -19.99
C SER A 128 17.73 -18.19 -18.74
N GLN A 129 17.89 -19.32 -18.02
CA GLN A 129 18.77 -19.41 -16.87
C GLN A 129 20.23 -19.19 -17.26
N GLU A 130 20.69 -19.81 -18.35
CA GLU A 130 22.06 -19.64 -18.87
C GLU A 130 22.39 -18.17 -19.15
N ILE A 131 21.43 -17.41 -19.69
CA ILE A 131 21.69 -15.99 -19.94
C ILE A 131 21.88 -15.22 -18.63
N ILE A 132 21.04 -15.48 -17.62
CA ILE A 132 21.17 -14.82 -16.32
C ILE A 132 22.51 -15.21 -15.66
N ARG A 133 22.88 -16.50 -15.68
CA ARG A 133 24.19 -16.97 -15.19
C ARG A 133 25.34 -16.26 -15.89
N GLY A 134 25.28 -16.14 -17.21
CA GLY A 134 26.32 -15.47 -17.99
C GLY A 134 26.55 -14.01 -17.57
N TYR A 135 25.51 -13.31 -17.08
CA TYR A 135 25.70 -11.99 -16.46
C TYR A 135 26.24 -12.09 -15.04
N LEU A 136 25.71 -12.99 -14.22
CA LEU A 136 26.14 -13.18 -12.83
C LEU A 136 27.63 -13.59 -12.71
N ASP A 137 28.14 -14.38 -13.64
CA ASP A 137 29.55 -14.82 -13.67
C ASP A 137 30.54 -13.64 -13.79
N ASN A 138 30.08 -12.49 -14.29
CA ASN A 138 30.88 -11.28 -14.44
C ASN A 138 30.74 -10.30 -13.24
N ILE A 139 29.93 -10.64 -12.24
CA ILE A 139 29.65 -9.79 -11.08
C ILE A 139 30.48 -10.29 -9.88
N ASN A 140 31.18 -9.37 -9.21
CA ASN A 140 31.85 -9.69 -7.95
C ASN A 140 30.78 -9.86 -6.85
N HIS A 141 30.79 -11.03 -6.20
CA HIS A 141 29.78 -11.42 -5.20
C HIS A 141 28.35 -11.37 -5.78
N PRO A 142 28.03 -12.26 -6.74
CA PRO A 142 26.73 -12.27 -7.39
C PRO A 142 25.63 -12.61 -6.39
N LEU A 143 24.41 -12.16 -6.70
CA LEU A 143 23.22 -12.52 -5.96
C LEU A 143 22.97 -14.04 -5.96
N ASP A 144 22.27 -14.50 -4.92
CA ASP A 144 21.82 -15.88 -4.81
C ASP A 144 20.63 -16.11 -5.75
N THR A 145 20.81 -17.01 -6.72
CA THR A 145 19.78 -17.34 -7.72
C THR A 145 18.55 -18.00 -7.11
N GLU A 146 18.66 -18.67 -5.96
CA GLU A 146 17.49 -19.25 -5.27
C GLU A 146 16.54 -18.19 -4.75
N LYS A 147 17.03 -16.97 -4.55
CA LYS A 147 16.25 -15.81 -4.08
C LYS A 147 15.77 -14.91 -5.21
N PHE A 148 16.19 -15.17 -6.44
CA PHE A 148 15.95 -14.28 -7.58
C PHE A 148 14.66 -14.61 -8.32
N MET A 149 13.87 -13.56 -8.60
CA MET A 149 12.63 -13.63 -9.35
C MET A 149 12.56 -12.52 -10.41
N ILE A 150 11.93 -12.81 -11.54
CA ILE A 150 11.48 -11.80 -12.50
C ILE A 150 9.97 -11.63 -12.37
N GLN A 151 9.54 -10.41 -12.09
CA GLN A 151 8.14 -10.01 -12.04
C GLN A 151 7.81 -9.12 -13.24
N VAL A 152 6.72 -9.43 -13.94
CA VAL A 152 6.19 -8.62 -15.02
C VAL A 152 4.91 -7.93 -14.56
N LEU A 153 4.93 -6.60 -14.57
CA LEU A 153 3.79 -5.73 -14.28
C LEU A 153 3.42 -4.97 -15.56
N PRO A 154 2.38 -5.38 -16.30
CA PRO A 154 1.94 -4.65 -17.48
C PRO A 154 1.60 -3.20 -17.16
N PHE A 155 2.31 -2.28 -17.83
CA PHE A 155 2.21 -0.84 -17.60
C PHE A 155 2.67 -0.12 -18.86
N GLU A 156 1.74 0.30 -19.71
CA GLU A 156 2.05 0.95 -21.00
C GLU A 156 0.90 1.91 -21.36
N THR A 157 1.09 2.69 -22.42
CA THR A 157 0.12 3.64 -23.03
C THR A 157 -0.09 4.93 -22.25
N ASP A 158 -0.73 5.92 -22.91
CA ASP A 158 -1.16 7.19 -22.31
C ASP A 158 -2.59 7.15 -21.74
N SER A 159 -3.27 6.01 -21.84
CA SER A 159 -4.59 5.83 -21.24
C SER A 159 -4.42 5.36 -19.80
N ASP A 160 -4.79 6.18 -18.82
CA ASP A 160 -4.73 5.81 -17.40
C ASP A 160 -5.51 4.51 -17.12
N ILE A 161 -6.62 4.30 -17.81
CA ILE A 161 -7.44 3.08 -17.67
C ILE A 161 -6.65 1.82 -18.04
N GLU A 162 -5.86 1.86 -19.13
CA GLU A 162 -5.05 0.71 -19.54
C GLU A 162 -3.75 0.62 -18.78
N ARG A 163 -3.09 1.75 -18.55
CA ARG A 163 -1.79 1.85 -17.86
C ARG A 163 -1.87 1.30 -16.43
N TYR A 164 -2.88 1.72 -15.67
CA TYR A 164 -3.02 1.33 -14.26
C TYR A 164 -3.95 0.13 -14.05
N LYS A 165 -4.45 -0.53 -15.11
CA LYS A 165 -5.51 -1.55 -14.96
C LYS A 165 -5.10 -2.70 -14.06
N VAL A 166 -3.86 -3.18 -14.18
CA VAL A 166 -3.36 -4.32 -13.41
C VAL A 166 -3.18 -3.91 -11.95
N VAL A 167 -2.60 -2.73 -11.72
CA VAL A 167 -2.43 -2.19 -10.35
C VAL A 167 -3.78 -1.99 -9.67
N LYS A 168 -4.74 -1.40 -10.40
CA LYS A 168 -6.11 -1.23 -9.92
C LYS A 168 -6.76 -2.58 -9.60
N GLN A 169 -6.56 -3.59 -10.43
CA GLN A 169 -7.07 -4.93 -10.18
C GLN A 169 -6.47 -5.52 -8.89
N VAL A 170 -5.16 -5.42 -8.68
CA VAL A 170 -4.50 -5.88 -7.44
C VAL A 170 -5.10 -5.19 -6.21
N VAL A 171 -5.34 -3.88 -6.28
CA VAL A 171 -5.97 -3.12 -5.19
C VAL A 171 -7.43 -3.55 -4.98
N ASP A 172 -8.20 -3.72 -6.04
CA ASP A 172 -9.61 -4.14 -5.97
C ASP A 172 -9.74 -5.57 -5.41
N ASP A 173 -8.85 -6.49 -5.81
CA ASP A 173 -8.79 -7.87 -5.33
C ASP A 173 -8.43 -7.91 -3.84
N PHE A 174 -7.42 -7.14 -3.41
CA PHE A 174 -7.07 -7.00 -1.99
C PHE A 174 -8.22 -6.44 -1.15
N VAL A 175 -8.91 -5.40 -1.64
CA VAL A 175 -10.13 -4.86 -1.00
C VAL A 175 -11.23 -5.93 -0.88
N GLY A 176 -11.37 -6.77 -1.90
CA GLY A 176 -12.26 -7.93 -1.90
C GLY A 176 -11.91 -8.98 -0.86
N GLU A 177 -10.62 -9.31 -0.71
CA GLU A 177 -10.11 -10.25 0.30
C GLU A 177 -10.38 -9.76 1.74
N LEU A 178 -10.30 -8.45 1.95
CA LEU A 178 -10.67 -7.81 3.22
C LEU A 178 -12.21 -7.77 3.45
N ASN A 179 -13.02 -8.23 2.50
CA ASN A 179 -14.48 -8.20 2.51
C ASN A 179 -15.07 -6.79 2.70
N LEU A 180 -14.47 -5.79 2.03
CA LEU A 180 -14.88 -4.40 2.12
C LEU A 180 -15.84 -4.04 0.98
N ASN A 181 -17.14 -4.04 1.26
CA ASN A 181 -18.18 -3.71 0.28
C ASN A 181 -18.41 -2.18 0.16
N ILE A 182 -17.35 -1.43 -0.16
CA ILE A 182 -17.41 0.03 -0.27
C ILE A 182 -17.18 0.45 -1.73
N PRO A 183 -18.20 0.98 -2.42
CA PRO A 183 -18.07 1.40 -3.81
C PRO A 183 -16.96 2.43 -4.00
N GLY A 184 -16.07 2.16 -4.97
CA GLY A 184 -14.97 3.06 -5.31
C GLY A 184 -13.81 3.10 -4.31
N LEU A 185 -13.80 2.22 -3.30
CA LEU A 185 -12.73 2.14 -2.30
C LEU A 185 -11.37 1.88 -2.95
N GLY A 186 -11.27 0.90 -3.86
CA GLY A 186 -9.98 0.58 -4.49
C GLY A 186 -9.38 1.75 -5.27
N LYS A 187 -10.21 2.54 -5.97
CA LYS A 187 -9.74 3.77 -6.64
C LYS A 187 -9.23 4.82 -5.65
N LYS A 188 -9.94 5.02 -4.53
CA LYS A 188 -9.52 5.98 -3.48
C LYS A 188 -8.21 5.54 -2.83
N LEU A 189 -8.09 4.25 -2.48
CA LEU A 189 -6.88 3.68 -1.89
C LEU A 189 -5.69 3.78 -2.82
N LEU A 190 -5.86 3.42 -4.11
CA LEU A 190 -4.79 3.53 -5.10
C LEU A 190 -4.24 4.97 -5.18
N ASN A 191 -5.12 5.98 -5.21
CA ASN A 191 -4.68 7.38 -5.23
C ASN A 191 -3.90 7.76 -3.97
N ILE A 192 -4.39 7.38 -2.79
CA ILE A 192 -3.72 7.67 -1.51
C ILE A 192 -2.36 6.99 -1.45
N TRP A 193 -2.30 5.68 -1.74
CA TRP A 193 -1.04 4.95 -1.71
C TRP A 193 -0.06 5.43 -2.78
N HIS A 194 -0.54 5.82 -3.96
CA HIS A 194 0.32 6.44 -4.98
C HIS A 194 0.97 7.72 -4.45
N GLU A 195 0.18 8.62 -3.85
CA GLU A 195 0.72 9.85 -3.26
C GLU A 195 1.69 9.58 -2.11
N GLU A 196 1.36 8.67 -1.18
CA GLU A 196 2.20 8.38 -0.02
C GLU A 196 3.50 7.70 -0.41
N VAL A 197 3.46 6.72 -1.32
CA VAL A 197 4.65 6.04 -1.85
C VAL A 197 5.51 7.01 -2.65
N PHE A 198 4.90 7.86 -3.47
CA PHE A 198 5.64 8.91 -4.19
C PHE A 198 6.32 9.88 -3.22
N LYS A 199 5.57 10.42 -2.25
CA LYS A 199 6.11 11.32 -1.21
C LYS A 199 7.26 10.65 -0.46
N ASN A 200 7.14 9.35 -0.13
CA ASN A 200 8.18 8.58 0.53
C ASN A 200 9.50 8.59 -0.27
N GLY A 201 9.44 8.28 -1.57
CA GLY A 201 10.62 8.31 -2.46
C GLY A 201 11.23 9.70 -2.66
N THR A 202 10.44 10.77 -2.53
CA THR A 202 10.97 12.15 -2.61
C THR A 202 11.77 12.60 -1.39
N LYS A 203 11.69 11.88 -0.26
CA LYS A 203 12.41 12.25 0.97
C LYS A 203 13.88 11.87 0.86
N LYS A 204 14.77 12.82 1.21
CA LYS A 204 16.23 12.61 1.20
C LYS A 204 16.70 11.66 2.29
N GLU A 205 16.02 11.63 3.43
CA GLU A 205 16.36 10.74 4.53
C GLU A 205 15.73 9.36 4.31
N ALA A 206 16.57 8.38 4.01
CA ALA A 206 16.13 7.00 3.77
C ALA A 206 15.51 6.32 5.01
N ALA A 207 15.72 6.88 6.21
CA ALA A 207 15.07 6.42 7.43
C ALA A 207 13.56 6.74 7.47
N ILE A 208 13.08 7.64 6.62
CA ILE A 208 11.65 7.92 6.48
C ILE A 208 11.04 6.81 5.63
N GLN A 209 10.37 5.88 6.28
CA GLN A 209 9.73 4.70 5.69
C GLN A 209 8.22 4.76 5.91
N LEU A 210 7.45 4.17 5.00
CA LEU A 210 6.03 3.93 5.21
C LEU A 210 5.88 2.66 6.02
N LYS A 211 5.39 2.76 7.25
CA LYS A 211 5.15 1.58 8.08
C LYS A 211 3.84 0.92 7.67
N LYS A 212 3.69 -0.37 7.99
CA LYS A 212 2.44 -1.12 7.80
C LYS A 212 1.20 -0.37 8.29
N LYS A 213 1.31 0.29 9.45
CA LYS A 213 0.23 1.10 10.03
C LYS A 213 -0.19 2.28 9.14
N ASP A 214 0.75 2.92 8.45
CA ASP A 214 0.50 4.07 7.58
C ASP A 214 -0.24 3.64 6.30
N ILE A 215 -0.05 2.38 5.88
CA ILE A 215 -0.72 1.76 4.73
C ILE A 215 -2.14 1.32 5.08
N ILE A 216 -2.34 0.75 6.27
CA ILE A 216 -3.64 0.28 6.77
C ILE A 216 -4.55 1.46 7.15
N TRP A 217 -3.97 2.56 7.62
CA TRP A 217 -4.70 3.70 8.13
C TRP A 217 -5.74 4.28 7.13
N PRO A 218 -5.40 4.55 5.85
CA PRO A 218 -6.36 4.97 4.84
C PRO A 218 -7.57 4.03 4.69
N ILE A 219 -7.37 2.71 4.83
CA ILE A 219 -8.45 1.72 4.74
C ILE A 219 -9.43 1.92 5.89
N MET A 220 -8.92 2.12 7.11
CA MET A 220 -9.71 2.33 8.32
C MET A 220 -10.52 3.64 8.26
N VAL A 221 -9.90 4.72 7.78
CA VAL A 221 -10.56 6.02 7.57
C VAL A 221 -11.74 5.88 6.62
N ILE A 222 -11.49 5.33 5.42
CA ILE A 222 -12.55 5.24 4.40
C ILE A 222 -13.64 4.27 4.84
N ALA A 223 -13.28 3.18 5.54
CA ALA A 223 -14.24 2.22 6.08
C ALA A 223 -15.14 2.81 7.17
N THR A 224 -14.64 3.79 7.92
CA THR A 224 -15.39 4.42 9.02
C THR A 224 -16.04 5.75 8.65
N ASP A 225 -15.87 6.23 7.42
CA ASP A 225 -16.37 7.52 6.93
C ASP A 225 -17.83 7.79 7.32
N VAL A 226 -18.09 9.03 7.77
CA VAL A 226 -19.37 9.48 8.30
C VAL A 226 -20.48 9.53 7.24
N SER A 227 -20.14 9.58 5.95
CA SER A 227 -21.09 9.55 4.83
C SER A 227 -21.95 8.28 4.78
N TYR A 228 -21.54 7.22 5.49
CA TYR A 228 -22.32 5.98 5.65
C TYR A 228 -22.98 5.87 7.03
N CYS A 229 -23.13 6.96 7.79
CA CYS A 229 -23.80 6.95 9.10
C CYS A 229 -25.30 6.73 8.94
N ASP A 230 -25.91 5.97 9.86
CA ASP A 230 -27.35 5.76 9.85
C ASP A 230 -28.09 6.95 10.51
N ASP A 231 -29.31 7.23 10.04
CA ASP A 231 -30.16 8.33 10.54
C ASP A 231 -30.40 8.26 12.05
N SER A 232 -30.23 7.08 12.65
CA SER A 232 -30.44 6.84 14.08
C SER A 232 -29.49 7.64 14.98
N PHE A 233 -28.28 7.95 14.51
CA PHE A 233 -27.32 8.77 15.24
C PHE A 233 -27.45 10.26 14.92
N ALA A 234 -27.78 10.60 13.67
CA ALA A 234 -27.98 11.99 13.24
C ALA A 234 -29.08 12.69 14.05
N ASN A 235 -30.15 11.97 14.40
CA ASN A 235 -31.29 12.49 15.17
C ASN A 235 -30.97 12.85 16.64
N ILE A 236 -29.75 12.60 17.12
CA ILE A 236 -29.32 12.95 18.50
C ILE A 236 -28.88 14.41 18.59
N PHE A 237 -28.47 15.02 17.47
CA PHE A 237 -27.96 16.38 17.42
C PHE A 237 -28.94 17.30 16.71
N ASP A 238 -28.88 18.60 17.02
CA ASP A 238 -29.54 19.59 16.17
C ASP A 238 -28.95 19.56 14.76
N SER A 239 -29.77 19.79 13.74
CA SER A 239 -29.35 19.78 12.34
C SER A 239 -28.12 20.67 12.06
N SER A 240 -28.05 21.87 12.64
CA SER A 240 -26.89 22.75 12.40
C SER A 240 -25.63 22.25 13.10
N ALA A 241 -25.78 21.68 14.30
CA ALA A 241 -24.66 21.09 15.04
C ALA A 241 -24.15 19.81 14.34
N TYR A 242 -25.05 18.99 13.79
CA TYR A 242 -24.70 17.78 13.05
C TYR A 242 -23.91 18.10 11.77
N ASP A 243 -24.35 19.10 11.01
CA ASP A 243 -23.64 19.54 9.80
C ASP A 243 -22.22 20.02 10.13
N GLU A 244 -22.06 20.78 11.23
CA GLU A 244 -20.76 21.22 11.70
C GLU A 244 -19.88 20.06 12.18
N ILE A 245 -20.45 19.09 12.91
CA ILE A 245 -19.75 17.85 13.32
C ILE A 245 -19.25 17.07 12.09
N VAL A 246 -20.08 16.91 11.05
CA VAL A 246 -19.71 16.22 9.81
C VAL A 246 -18.59 16.95 9.07
N CYS A 247 -18.61 18.28 9.06
CA CYS A 247 -17.54 19.08 8.47
C CYS A 247 -16.21 18.86 9.21
N GLN A 248 -16.23 18.91 10.55
CA GLN A 248 -15.05 18.76 11.40
C GLN A 248 -14.56 17.32 11.50
N TYR A 249 -15.42 16.33 11.22
CA TYR A 249 -15.10 14.91 11.27
C TYR A 249 -13.93 14.57 10.38
N ARG A 250 -13.92 15.04 9.12
CA ARG A 250 -12.88 14.67 8.16
C ARG A 250 -11.52 15.15 8.62
N ASP A 251 -11.40 16.42 8.97
CA ASP A 251 -10.13 17.03 9.40
C ASP A 251 -9.64 16.38 10.71
N THR A 252 -10.56 16.08 11.63
CA THR A 252 -10.27 15.41 12.91
C THR A 252 -9.95 13.93 12.76
N ILE A 253 -10.44 13.25 11.73
CA ILE A 253 -10.09 11.87 11.32
C ILE A 253 -8.88 11.83 10.39
N GLU A 254 -8.40 12.94 9.84
CA GLU A 254 -7.15 12.98 9.07
C GLU A 254 -5.94 13.36 9.93
N SER A 255 -6.08 14.28 10.89
CA SER A 255 -4.98 14.81 11.76
C SER A 255 -4.28 13.86 12.77
N CYS A 256 -5.01 13.21 13.67
CA CYS A 256 -4.55 12.26 14.68
C CYS A 256 -3.68 11.08 14.09
N CYS A 257 -2.37 11.21 14.22
CA CYS A 257 -1.41 10.40 13.47
C CYS A 257 -1.08 9.03 14.10
N GLU A 258 -1.64 8.67 15.27
CA GLU A 258 -1.28 7.45 16.04
C GLU A 258 -2.41 6.39 16.12
N ARG A 259 -3.39 6.46 15.22
CA ARG A 259 -4.76 5.98 15.43
C ARG A 259 -5.07 4.50 15.32
N CYS A 260 -4.19 3.63 14.82
CA CYS A 260 -4.49 2.20 14.89
C CYS A 260 -4.69 1.76 16.35
N GLU A 261 -3.90 2.30 17.27
CA GLU A 261 -4.01 2.05 18.71
C GLU A 261 -5.30 2.65 19.29
N PHE A 262 -5.69 3.85 18.85
CA PHE A 262 -6.97 4.47 19.22
C PHE A 262 -8.16 3.56 18.88
N PHE A 263 -8.23 3.06 17.64
CA PHE A 263 -9.31 2.17 17.20
C PHE A 263 -9.31 0.86 17.99
N ILE A 264 -8.12 0.29 18.24
CA ILE A 264 -7.99 -0.91 19.06
C ILE A 264 -8.48 -0.67 20.49
N ARG A 265 -8.08 0.44 21.12
CA ARG A 265 -8.49 0.79 22.49
C ARG A 265 -10.00 0.96 22.58
N VAL A 266 -10.62 1.72 21.66
CA VAL A 266 -12.08 1.89 21.61
C VAL A 266 -12.80 0.55 21.50
N LEU A 267 -12.32 -0.36 20.65
CA LEU A 267 -12.93 -1.69 20.50
C LEU A 267 -12.73 -2.58 21.74
N CYS A 268 -11.56 -2.52 22.38
CA CYS A 268 -11.29 -3.22 23.64
C CYS A 268 -12.20 -2.72 24.78
N ASP A 269 -12.31 -1.41 24.94
CA ASP A 269 -13.14 -0.78 25.95
C ASP A 269 -14.62 -1.10 25.72
N TYR A 270 -15.09 -1.07 24.47
CA TYR A 270 -16.45 -1.45 24.13
C TYR A 270 -16.76 -2.93 24.42
N ASN A 271 -15.80 -3.81 24.17
CA ASN A 271 -15.96 -5.25 24.43
C ASN A 271 -16.06 -5.54 25.94
N THR A 272 -15.27 -4.84 26.76
CA THR A 272 -15.30 -4.98 28.23
C THR A 272 -16.46 -4.22 28.88
N TYR A 273 -17.04 -3.23 28.19
CA TYR A 273 -18.15 -2.43 28.68
C TYR A 273 -19.39 -3.28 29.00
N GLN A 274 -19.89 -3.14 30.22
CA GLN A 274 -21.13 -3.75 30.70
C GLN A 274 -22.20 -2.66 30.84
N THR A 275 -23.39 -2.95 30.35
CA THR A 275 -24.56 -2.07 30.50
C THR A 275 -25.77 -2.88 30.94
N ILE A 276 -26.66 -2.22 31.68
CA ILE A 276 -27.96 -2.76 32.10
C ILE A 276 -28.99 -2.62 30.96
N LYS A 277 -28.70 -1.78 29.95
CA LYS A 277 -29.55 -1.57 28.79
C LYS A 277 -29.56 -2.76 27.84
N LYS A 278 -30.51 -2.77 26.90
CA LYS A 278 -30.63 -3.84 25.90
C LYS A 278 -29.35 -3.93 25.06
N PRO A 279 -28.98 -5.12 24.58
CA PRO A 279 -27.81 -5.29 23.71
C PRO A 279 -27.84 -4.39 22.46
N SER A 280 -29.03 -4.08 21.93
CA SER A 280 -29.23 -3.15 20.81
C SER A 280 -28.86 -1.69 21.15
N GLU A 281 -28.94 -1.30 22.42
CA GLU A 281 -28.67 0.05 22.91
C GLU A 281 -27.25 0.21 23.46
N LYS A 282 -26.53 -0.91 23.67
CA LYS A 282 -25.18 -0.91 24.23
C LYS A 282 -24.22 0.02 23.49
N CYS A 283 -24.31 0.06 22.15
CA CYS A 283 -23.47 0.93 21.32
C CYS A 283 -23.70 2.41 21.66
N MET A 284 -24.95 2.86 21.62
CA MET A 284 -25.29 4.26 21.92
C MET A 284 -24.98 4.60 23.37
N ASP A 285 -25.24 3.68 24.30
CA ASP A 285 -24.97 3.86 25.72
C ASP A 285 -23.48 4.05 26.01
N PHE A 286 -22.63 3.25 25.38
CA PHE A 286 -21.18 3.42 25.47
C PHE A 286 -20.77 4.81 24.97
N VAL A 287 -21.20 5.17 23.76
CA VAL A 287 -20.81 6.43 23.10
C VAL A 287 -21.22 7.64 23.93
N ILE A 288 -22.44 7.67 24.47
CA ILE A 288 -22.97 8.78 25.27
C ILE A 288 -22.24 8.91 26.62
N ASN A 289 -21.86 7.80 27.24
CA ASN A 289 -21.29 7.82 28.60
C ASN A 289 -19.76 7.86 28.63
N LYS A 290 -19.08 7.44 27.55
CA LYS A 290 -17.63 7.21 27.53
C LYS A 290 -16.84 8.17 26.66
N TRP A 291 -17.48 9.07 25.91
CA TRP A 291 -16.77 10.02 25.04
C TRP A 291 -15.72 10.88 25.76
N ARG A 292 -15.97 11.27 27.04
CA ARG A 292 -15.02 12.07 27.83
C ARG A 292 -13.68 11.38 28.07
N ASP A 293 -13.69 10.05 28.14
CA ASP A 293 -12.48 9.25 28.38
C ASP A 293 -11.51 9.33 27.18
N TYR A 294 -11.97 9.84 26.02
CA TYR A 294 -11.19 9.98 24.79
C TYR A 294 -10.84 11.43 24.42
N LEU A 295 -11.17 12.42 25.27
CA LEU A 295 -10.91 13.84 24.97
C LEU A 295 -9.43 14.14 24.68
N THR A 296 -8.53 13.52 25.43
CA THR A 296 -7.07 13.73 25.31
C THR A 296 -6.47 13.20 24.02
N GLU A 297 -7.23 12.43 23.25
CA GLU A 297 -6.79 11.81 21.99
C GLU A 297 -6.98 12.74 20.79
N PHE A 298 -7.66 13.87 21.00
CA PHE A 298 -7.98 14.83 19.97
C PHE A 298 -7.49 16.21 20.38
N GLU A 299 -6.76 16.88 19.51
CA GLU A 299 -6.33 18.28 19.67
C GLU A 299 -7.50 19.22 19.28
N LEU A 300 -8.56 19.25 20.10
CA LEU A 300 -9.80 20.03 19.82
C LEU A 300 -9.83 21.40 20.50
N ASP A 301 -8.67 21.97 20.79
CA ASP A 301 -8.55 23.24 21.52
C ASP A 301 -9.30 24.37 20.79
N GLY A 302 -10.25 24.99 21.48
CA GLY A 302 -11.03 26.14 20.97
C GLY A 302 -12.37 25.79 20.31
N MET A 303 -12.77 24.52 20.24
CA MET A 303 -14.09 24.11 19.76
C MET A 303 -15.16 24.15 20.88
N ASP A 304 -16.42 24.38 20.50
CA ASP A 304 -17.55 24.35 21.44
C ASP A 304 -17.75 22.95 22.04
N GLU A 305 -18.11 22.87 23.33
CA GLU A 305 -18.25 21.59 24.06
C GLU A 305 -19.31 20.68 23.42
N GLU A 306 -20.38 21.25 22.84
CA GLU A 306 -21.40 20.47 22.15
C GLU A 306 -20.88 19.83 20.86
N ILE A 307 -20.06 20.57 20.10
CA ILE A 307 -19.41 20.08 18.88
C ILE A 307 -18.35 19.03 19.23
N GLN A 308 -17.51 19.28 20.25
CA GLN A 308 -16.51 18.31 20.72
C GLN A 308 -17.17 17.00 21.17
N ARG A 309 -18.25 17.10 21.96
CA ARG A 309 -19.06 15.95 22.38
C ARG A 309 -19.56 15.19 21.16
N GLY A 310 -20.19 15.87 20.22
CA GLY A 310 -20.78 15.21 19.05
C GLY A 310 -19.76 14.57 18.12
N LEU A 311 -18.60 15.24 17.95
CA LEU A 311 -17.48 14.75 17.16
C LEU A 311 -16.88 13.47 17.73
N ILE A 312 -16.57 13.43 19.01
CA ILE A 312 -16.03 12.21 19.63
C ILE A 312 -17.09 11.11 19.60
N GLN A 313 -18.34 11.44 19.89
CA GLN A 313 -19.42 10.47 19.90
C GLN A 313 -19.63 9.82 18.53
N ILE A 314 -19.63 10.60 17.45
CA ILE A 314 -19.79 10.06 16.09
C ILE A 314 -18.60 9.19 15.70
N ILE A 315 -17.38 9.57 16.08
CA ILE A 315 -16.16 8.78 15.83
C ILE A 315 -16.27 7.42 16.54
N LEU A 316 -16.57 7.40 17.83
CA LEU A 316 -16.73 6.17 18.62
C LEU A 316 -17.85 5.29 18.05
N TYR A 317 -18.99 5.89 17.71
CA TYR A 317 -20.12 5.19 17.12
C TYR A 317 -19.72 4.49 15.83
N ARG A 318 -19.03 5.19 14.92
CA ARG A 318 -18.58 4.64 13.65
C ARG A 318 -17.57 3.51 13.81
N ILE A 319 -16.64 3.63 14.74
CA ILE A 319 -15.68 2.56 15.05
C ILE A 319 -16.41 1.30 15.52
N ILE A 320 -17.36 1.43 16.44
CA ILE A 320 -18.09 0.28 17.01
C ILE A 320 -19.03 -0.36 16.00
N ARG A 321 -19.72 0.45 15.17
CA ARG A 321 -20.61 -0.04 14.12
C ARG A 321 -19.85 -0.79 13.04
N ASN A 322 -18.65 -0.32 12.69
CA ASN A 322 -17.76 -0.97 11.72
C ASN A 322 -16.79 -1.98 12.35
N ARG A 323 -17.00 -2.41 13.61
CA ARG A 323 -16.08 -3.34 14.30
C ARG A 323 -15.79 -4.64 13.53
N ILE A 324 -16.77 -5.18 12.80
CA ILE A 324 -16.61 -6.41 12.00
C ILE A 324 -15.69 -6.13 10.82
N VAL A 325 -15.90 -4.99 10.14
CA VAL A 325 -15.04 -4.53 9.05
C VAL A 325 -13.61 -4.31 9.54
N ILE A 326 -13.45 -3.64 10.68
CA ILE A 326 -12.15 -3.43 11.32
C ILE A 326 -11.48 -4.77 11.67
N GLN A 327 -12.23 -5.73 12.21
CA GLN A 327 -11.73 -7.07 12.50
C GLN A 327 -11.28 -7.82 11.24
N ASN A 328 -12.02 -7.68 10.13
CA ASN A 328 -11.64 -8.27 8.86
C ASN A 328 -10.34 -7.66 8.33
N ILE A 329 -10.20 -6.32 8.39
CA ILE A 329 -8.98 -5.61 8.01
C ILE A 329 -7.81 -6.14 8.85
N LYS A 330 -7.95 -6.15 10.18
CA LYS A 330 -6.90 -6.65 11.10
C LYS A 330 -6.50 -8.09 10.80
N LYS A 331 -7.48 -8.96 10.55
CA LYS A 331 -7.22 -10.37 10.24
C LYS A 331 -6.51 -10.53 8.89
N GLY A 332 -6.98 -9.83 7.86
CA GLY A 332 -6.44 -9.94 6.50
C GLY A 332 -5.02 -9.37 6.37
N VAL A 333 -4.63 -8.44 7.25
CA VAL A 333 -3.27 -7.88 7.24
C VAL A 333 -2.40 -8.41 8.40
N LYS A 334 -2.88 -9.36 9.21
CA LYS A 334 -2.20 -9.86 10.42
C LYS A 334 -1.71 -8.73 11.37
N LEU A 335 -2.64 -7.86 11.80
CA LEU A 335 -2.40 -6.78 12.78
C LEU A 335 -2.76 -7.16 14.22
#